data_AF-A0A9W7FTW8-F1
#
_entry.id   AF-A0A9W7FTW8-F1
#
_cell.length_a   1.000
_cell.length_b   1.000
_cell.length_c   1.000
_cell.angle_alpha   90.00
_cell.angle_beta   90.00
_cell.angle_gamma   90.00
#
_symmetry.space_group_name_H-M   'P 1'
#
loop_
_entity.id
_entity.type
_entity.pdbx_description
1 polymer ?
#
loop_
_entity_poly.entity_id
_entity_poly.type
_entity_poly.pdbx_seq_one_letter_code
_entity_poly.pdbx_strand_id
1 'polypeptide(L)'
;GIMEEVRKKFRQPGVIDERRKRHFVDEVMPRAPPLTIEEEAMLERVRSLEKELHTKGKRIKGTLKEGIDKFLWREGDNVWAAFGVTVDKSAKGVLAEEFLLDTFEKSSKHYQKEGNLPRTIKKNVDGTRSVQYHAGKKVPATTNRLFENWFVWKEAKLDNGLTAYMIGFVPLREYYGASFTNLSKDGFVVGVTRGIYIMAEVAPNVCRVTR
;
A
#
# COMPACT_ATOMS: atom_id res chain seq x y z
N GLY A 1 -24.26 -16.02 26.09
CA GLY A 1 -23.43 -16.27 27.29
C GLY A 1 -22.53 -15.08 27.56
N ILE A 2 -22.12 -14.84 28.81
CA ILE A 2 -21.37 -13.64 29.23
C ILE A 2 -20.17 -13.31 28.30
N MET A 3 -19.42 -14.32 27.86
CA MET A 3 -18.28 -14.14 26.96
C MET A 3 -18.65 -13.59 25.58
N GLU A 4 -19.82 -13.94 25.05
CA GLU A 4 -20.30 -13.41 23.77
C GLU A 4 -20.74 -11.95 23.90
N GLU A 5 -21.29 -11.59 25.06
CA GLU A 5 -21.75 -10.24 25.38
C GLU A 5 -20.58 -9.29 25.64
N VAL A 6 -19.55 -9.78 26.35
CA VAL A 6 -18.25 -9.11 26.48
C VAL A 6 -17.62 -8.92 25.10
N ARG A 7 -17.62 -9.94 24.23
CA ARG A 7 -17.12 -9.78 22.85
C ARG A 7 -17.90 -8.72 22.09
N LYS A 8 -19.24 -8.70 22.16
CA LYS A 8 -20.08 -7.67 21.49
C LYS A 8 -19.78 -6.27 22.01
N LYS A 9 -19.59 -6.08 23.33
CA LYS A 9 -19.32 -4.78 23.93
C LYS A 9 -17.90 -4.25 23.68
N PHE A 10 -16.89 -5.13 23.76
CA PHE A 10 -15.48 -4.73 23.75
C PHE A 10 -14.77 -4.95 22.41
N ARG A 11 -15.31 -5.76 21.50
CA ARG A 11 -14.75 -5.92 20.15
C ARG A 11 -15.21 -4.76 19.27
N GLN A 12 -14.48 -3.65 19.36
CA GLN A 12 -14.70 -2.44 18.55
C GLN A 12 -13.58 -2.28 17.51
N PRO A 13 -13.51 -3.14 16.47
CA PRO A 13 -12.38 -3.18 15.54
C PRO A 13 -12.19 -1.85 14.81
N GLY A 14 -13.28 -1.16 14.44
CA GLY A 14 -13.20 0.17 13.82
C GLY A 14 -12.56 1.22 14.74
N VAL A 15 -12.93 1.24 16.02
CA VAL A 15 -12.33 2.17 17.00
C VAL A 15 -10.84 1.88 17.19
N ILE A 16 -10.46 0.60 17.22
CA ILE A 16 -9.05 0.20 17.33
C ILE A 16 -8.29 0.62 16.08
N ASP A 17 -8.81 0.35 14.89
CA ASP A 17 -8.17 0.70 13.62
C ASP A 17 -8.01 2.23 13.49
N GLU A 18 -9.01 3.03 13.87
CA GLU A 18 -8.90 4.50 13.90
C GLU A 18 -7.83 4.98 14.88
N ARG A 19 -7.79 4.42 16.10
CA ARG A 19 -6.75 4.76 17.08
C ARG A 19 -5.35 4.39 16.57
N ARG A 20 -5.21 3.26 15.88
CA ARG A 20 -3.93 2.83 15.29
C ARG A 20 -3.49 3.75 14.16
N LYS A 21 -4.42 4.18 13.30
CA LYS A 21 -4.14 5.17 12.24
C LYS A 21 -3.72 6.51 12.82
N ARG A 22 -4.43 7.00 13.84
CA ARG A 22 -4.07 8.22 14.56
C ARG A 22 -2.69 8.11 15.21
N HIS A 23 -2.44 7.03 15.96
CA HIS A 23 -1.15 6.78 16.58
C HIS A 23 -0.01 6.72 15.54
N PHE A 24 -0.25 6.11 14.38
CA PHE A 24 0.73 6.11 13.30
C PHE A 24 1.09 7.54 12.86
N VAL A 25 0.09 8.40 12.64
CA VAL A 25 0.30 9.79 12.21
C VAL A 25 0.97 10.64 13.29
N ASP A 26 0.48 10.55 14.52
CA ASP A 26 0.85 11.49 15.60
C ASP A 26 2.14 11.07 16.32
N GLU A 27 2.44 9.77 16.37
CA GLU A 27 3.51 9.23 17.22
C GLU A 27 4.58 8.47 16.42
N VAL A 28 4.19 7.69 15.41
CA VAL A 28 5.14 6.86 14.64
C VAL A 28 5.84 7.68 13.57
N MET A 29 5.09 8.42 12.74
CA MET A 29 5.66 9.20 11.65
C MET A 29 6.72 10.20 12.11
N PRO A 30 6.51 11.00 13.19
CA PRO A 30 7.51 11.97 13.65
C PRO A 30 8.79 11.34 14.21
N ARG A 31 8.73 10.06 14.62
CA ARG A 31 9.85 9.32 15.22
C ARG A 31 10.45 8.27 14.28
N ALA A 32 10.00 8.25 13.03
CA ALA A 32 10.44 7.23 12.09
C ALA A 32 11.95 7.37 11.83
N PRO A 33 12.72 6.26 11.85
CA PRO A 33 14.16 6.28 11.59
C PRO A 33 14.42 6.82 10.18
N PRO A 34 15.53 7.52 9.90
CA PRO A 34 15.85 7.97 8.55
C PRO A 34 15.84 6.80 7.56
N LEU A 35 15.55 7.10 6.30
CA LEU A 35 15.56 6.08 5.25
C LEU A 35 16.98 5.53 5.09
N THR A 36 17.09 4.22 4.89
CA THR A 36 18.36 3.63 4.45
C THR A 36 18.66 4.02 3.00
N ILE A 37 19.91 3.81 2.56
CA ILE A 37 20.33 4.06 1.17
C ILE A 37 19.48 3.20 0.21
N GLU A 38 19.18 1.97 0.59
CA GLU A 38 18.38 1.04 -0.19
C GLU A 38 16.91 1.46 -0.26
N GLU A 39 16.33 1.91 0.87
CA GLU A 39 14.98 2.46 0.93
C GLU A 39 14.83 3.69 0.02
N GLU A 40 15.78 4.62 0.08
CA GLU A 40 15.79 5.83 -0.76
C GLU A 40 15.94 5.45 -2.24
N ALA A 41 16.90 4.59 -2.57
CA ALA A 41 17.11 4.14 -3.94
C ALA A 41 15.88 3.40 -4.50
N MET A 42 15.18 2.62 -3.67
CA MET A 42 13.92 1.97 -4.07
C MET A 42 12.86 3.01 -4.42
N LEU A 43 12.66 4.02 -3.56
CA LEU A 43 11.68 5.07 -3.79
C LEU A 43 11.97 5.87 -5.05
N GLU A 44 13.23 6.25 -5.30
CA GLU A 44 13.60 6.97 -6.52
C GLU A 44 13.39 6.13 -7.80
N ARG A 45 13.65 4.81 -7.75
CA ARG A 45 13.34 3.93 -8.89
C ARG A 45 11.86 3.92 -9.21
N VAL A 46 10.99 3.72 -8.21
CA VAL A 46 9.54 3.65 -8.46
C VAL A 46 8.93 5.02 -8.73
N ARG A 47 9.57 6.12 -8.30
CA ARG A 47 9.14 7.49 -8.63
C ARG A 47 9.18 7.78 -10.13
N SER A 48 10.09 7.14 -10.87
CA SER A 48 10.13 7.26 -12.33
C SER A 48 8.81 6.86 -13.03
N LEU A 49 7.99 6.00 -12.39
CA LEU A 49 6.68 5.58 -12.90
C LEU A 49 5.69 6.75 -13.04
N GLU A 50 5.83 7.82 -12.26
CA GLU A 50 5.02 9.04 -12.42
C GLU A 50 5.27 9.69 -13.79
N LYS A 51 6.53 9.77 -14.20
CA LYS A 51 6.89 10.28 -15.54
C LYS A 51 6.43 9.33 -16.65
N GLU A 52 6.52 8.02 -16.42
CA GLU A 52 6.01 7.03 -17.39
C GLU A 52 4.50 7.13 -17.58
N LEU A 53 3.74 7.35 -16.51
CA LEU A 53 2.31 7.60 -16.58
C LEU A 53 1.99 8.79 -17.51
N HIS A 54 2.70 9.91 -17.35
CA HIS A 54 2.46 11.10 -18.18
C HIS A 54 2.84 10.90 -19.65
N THR A 55 3.82 10.05 -19.94
CA THR A 55 4.33 9.86 -21.31
C THR A 55 3.67 8.70 -22.05
N LYS A 56 3.30 7.63 -21.33
CA LYS A 56 2.80 6.36 -21.90
C LYS A 56 1.34 6.08 -21.55
N GLY A 57 0.86 6.60 -20.41
CA GLY A 57 -0.46 6.32 -19.88
C GLY A 57 -1.57 6.90 -20.76
N LYS A 58 -2.47 6.04 -21.24
CA LYS A 58 -3.66 6.46 -21.99
C LYS A 58 -4.85 6.59 -21.04
N ARG A 59 -5.44 7.78 -20.94
CA ARG A 59 -6.63 8.02 -20.11
C ARG A 59 -7.81 7.21 -20.65
N ILE A 60 -8.42 6.41 -19.80
CA ILE A 60 -9.64 5.65 -20.11
C ILE A 60 -10.85 6.56 -19.86
N LYS A 61 -11.58 6.91 -20.91
CA LYS A 61 -12.83 7.69 -20.83
C LYS A 61 -14.02 6.78 -20.48
N GLY A 62 -15.11 7.37 -19.97
CA GLY A 62 -16.40 6.68 -19.79
C GLY A 62 -16.42 5.62 -18.68
N THR A 63 -15.59 5.78 -17.63
CA THR A 63 -15.58 4.81 -16.54
C THR A 63 -16.63 5.16 -15.48
N LEU A 64 -17.11 4.15 -14.74
CA LEU A 64 -18.21 4.24 -13.76
C LEU A 64 -18.06 5.34 -12.67
N LYS A 65 -16.89 5.95 -12.51
CA LYS A 65 -16.63 7.02 -11.55
C LYS A 65 -15.90 8.17 -12.25
N GLU A 66 -16.63 9.22 -12.58
CA GLU A 66 -16.10 10.37 -13.34
C GLU A 66 -15.01 11.15 -12.59
N GLY A 67 -15.07 11.20 -11.26
CA GLY A 67 -14.06 11.87 -10.42
C GLY A 67 -12.73 11.10 -10.25
N ILE A 68 -12.54 9.98 -10.94
CA ILE A 68 -11.32 9.18 -10.89
C ILE A 68 -10.71 9.11 -12.28
N ASP A 69 -9.54 9.71 -12.44
CA ASP A 69 -8.72 9.53 -13.63
C ASP A 69 -8.16 8.11 -13.63
N LYS A 70 -8.26 7.40 -14.75
CA LYS A 70 -7.73 6.04 -14.89
C LYS A 70 -6.90 5.95 -16.15
N PHE A 71 -5.78 5.27 -16.06
CA PHE A 71 -4.81 5.12 -17.13
C PHE A 71 -4.41 3.66 -17.25
N LEU A 72 -4.14 3.23 -18.48
CA LEU A 72 -3.66 1.88 -18.77
C LEU A 72 -2.68 1.90 -19.92
N TRP A 73 -1.59 1.15 -19.80
CA TRP A 73 -0.68 0.86 -20.90
C TRP A 73 -0.06 -0.52 -20.75
N ARG A 74 0.58 -1.00 -21.82
CA ARG A 74 1.24 -2.32 -21.88
C ARG A 74 2.65 -2.16 -22.39
N GLU A 75 3.54 -2.98 -21.86
CA GLU A 75 4.95 -3.07 -22.27
C GLU A 75 5.39 -4.52 -22.26
N GLY A 76 5.46 -5.13 -23.44
CA GLY A 76 5.58 -6.58 -23.57
C GLY A 76 4.44 -7.27 -22.81
N ASP A 77 4.80 -8.18 -21.90
CA ASP A 77 3.86 -8.91 -21.07
C ASP A 77 3.38 -8.14 -19.82
N ASN A 78 3.96 -6.97 -19.55
CA ASN A 78 3.58 -6.16 -18.40
C ASN A 78 2.34 -5.33 -18.70
N VAL A 79 1.44 -5.28 -17.72
CA VAL A 79 0.27 -4.41 -17.72
C VAL A 79 0.45 -3.38 -16.63
N TRP A 80 0.40 -2.12 -17.04
CA TRP A 80 0.52 -0.98 -16.14
C TRP A 80 -0.80 -0.25 -16.07
N ALA A 81 -1.19 0.11 -14.85
CA ALA A 81 -2.40 0.87 -14.60
C ALA A 81 -2.09 1.94 -13.57
N ALA A 82 -2.73 3.09 -13.74
CA ALA A 82 -2.67 4.16 -12.75
C ALA A 82 -4.03 4.78 -12.54
N PHE A 83 -4.21 5.44 -11.41
CA PHE A 83 -5.33 6.32 -11.18
C PHE A 83 -4.91 7.61 -10.48
N GLY A 84 -5.76 8.62 -10.62
CA GLY A 84 -5.69 9.85 -9.86
C GLY A 84 -7.06 10.20 -9.28
N VAL A 85 -7.10 10.52 -7.97
CA VAL A 85 -8.34 10.93 -7.29
C VAL A 85 -8.06 12.00 -6.23
N THR A 86 -8.97 12.96 -6.08
CA THR A 86 -8.94 13.91 -4.95
C THR A 86 -9.80 13.34 -3.81
N VAL A 87 -9.26 13.35 -2.60
CA VAL A 87 -9.88 12.76 -1.42
C VAL A 87 -9.98 13.82 -0.33
N ASP A 88 -11.14 13.90 0.33
CA ASP A 88 -11.38 14.74 1.51
C ASP A 88 -10.75 14.13 2.77
N LYS A 89 -9.44 13.89 2.70
CA LYS A 89 -8.59 13.42 3.80
C LYS A 89 -7.19 13.99 3.66
N SER A 90 -6.52 14.30 4.77
CA SER A 90 -5.13 14.75 4.76
C SER A 90 -4.20 13.70 4.13
N ALA A 91 -3.07 14.11 3.56
CA ALA A 91 -2.16 13.16 2.92
C ALA A 91 -1.56 12.17 3.91
N LYS A 92 -1.22 12.61 5.14
CA LYS A 92 -0.84 11.71 6.26
C LYS A 92 -1.95 10.71 6.59
N GLY A 93 -3.20 11.18 6.59
CA GLY A 93 -4.36 10.34 6.85
C GLY A 93 -4.54 9.25 5.79
N VAL A 94 -4.36 9.57 4.51
CA VAL A 94 -4.41 8.59 3.41
C VAL A 94 -3.21 7.64 3.47
N LEU A 95 -2.01 8.15 3.76
CA LEU A 95 -0.83 7.32 4.00
C LEU A 95 -1.11 6.25 5.07
N ALA A 96 -1.74 6.63 6.19
CA ALA A 96 -2.10 5.68 7.24
C ALA A 96 -3.09 4.59 6.77
N GLU A 97 -4.06 4.92 5.91
CA GLU A 97 -5.02 3.96 5.35
C GLU A 97 -4.38 2.95 4.38
N GLU A 98 -3.41 3.42 3.60
CA GLU A 98 -2.74 2.60 2.59
C GLU A 98 -1.57 1.79 3.16
N PHE A 99 -0.79 2.38 4.09
CA PHE A 99 0.41 1.76 4.65
C PHE A 99 0.13 0.81 5.82
N LEU A 100 -0.89 1.06 6.65
CA LEU A 100 -1.26 0.15 7.74
C LEU A 100 -2.01 -1.06 7.21
N LEU A 101 -1.25 -2.02 6.71
CA LEU A 101 -1.78 -3.25 6.17
C LEU A 101 -2.38 -4.15 7.24
N ASP A 102 -2.01 -4.05 8.52
CA ASP A 102 -2.39 -5.01 9.56
C ASP A 102 -3.60 -4.60 10.43
N THR A 103 -4.48 -3.76 9.88
CA THR A 103 -5.76 -3.39 10.50
C THR A 103 -6.76 -4.56 10.48
N PHE A 104 -7.72 -4.53 11.43
CA PHE A 104 -8.80 -5.53 11.47
C PHE A 104 -9.63 -5.48 10.19
N GLU A 105 -9.93 -4.29 9.70
CA GLU A 105 -10.68 -4.10 8.46
C GLU A 105 -9.96 -4.76 7.26
N LYS A 106 -8.66 -4.51 7.06
CA LYS A 106 -7.90 -5.09 5.93
C LYS A 106 -7.76 -6.61 6.07
N SER A 107 -7.63 -7.12 7.30
CA SER A 107 -7.62 -8.56 7.57
C SER A 107 -8.98 -9.20 7.24
N SER A 108 -10.08 -8.61 7.70
CA SER A 108 -11.44 -9.08 7.40
C SER A 108 -11.76 -9.03 5.91
N LYS A 109 -11.39 -7.94 5.21
CA LYS A 109 -11.56 -7.82 3.76
C LYS A 109 -10.77 -8.88 3.00
N HIS A 110 -9.56 -9.20 3.45
CA HIS A 110 -8.77 -10.29 2.86
C HIS A 110 -9.46 -11.63 3.08
N TYR A 111 -9.90 -11.95 4.29
CA TYR A 111 -10.61 -13.20 4.55
C TYR A 111 -11.90 -13.34 3.72
N GLN A 112 -12.70 -12.27 3.63
CA GLN A 112 -13.95 -12.29 2.86
C GLN A 112 -13.71 -12.51 1.35
N LYS A 113 -12.67 -11.89 0.78
CA LYS A 113 -12.38 -11.99 -0.66
C LYS A 113 -11.55 -13.22 -1.00
N GLU A 114 -10.49 -13.46 -0.23
CA GLU A 114 -9.46 -14.44 -0.51
C GLU A 114 -9.65 -15.73 0.29
N GLY A 115 -10.56 -15.79 1.26
CA GLY A 115 -10.73 -16.95 2.16
C GLY A 115 -9.52 -17.16 3.07
N ASN A 116 -9.12 -18.42 3.24
CA ASN A 116 -7.99 -18.82 4.08
C ASN A 116 -6.62 -18.66 3.40
N LEU A 117 -6.52 -17.89 2.31
CA LEU A 117 -5.23 -17.69 1.65
C LEU A 117 -4.24 -16.95 2.56
N PRO A 118 -2.93 -17.27 2.47
CA PRO A 118 -1.91 -16.71 3.35
C PRO A 118 -1.96 -15.19 3.42
N ARG A 119 -1.62 -14.66 4.60
CA ARG A 119 -1.49 -13.23 4.85
C ARG A 119 -0.59 -12.97 6.04
N THR A 120 0.63 -12.51 5.76
CA THR A 120 1.64 -12.22 6.77
C THR A 120 2.22 -10.83 6.53
N ILE A 121 2.37 -10.07 7.60
CA ILE A 121 2.91 -8.71 7.57
C ILE A 121 4.02 -8.64 8.62
N LYS A 122 5.23 -8.24 8.22
CA LYS A 122 6.32 -7.88 9.13
C LYS A 122 6.56 -6.38 9.00
N LYS A 123 6.59 -5.68 10.13
CA LYS A 123 6.80 -4.23 10.18
C LYS A 123 8.13 -3.94 10.87
N ASN A 124 8.70 -2.77 10.57
CA ASN A 124 9.94 -2.30 11.17
C ASN A 124 11.09 -3.30 10.99
N VAL A 125 11.17 -3.91 9.80
CA VAL A 125 12.16 -4.94 9.50
C VAL A 125 13.56 -4.33 9.60
N ASP A 126 14.45 -4.98 10.35
CA ASP A 126 15.82 -4.54 10.58
C ASP A 126 15.91 -3.10 11.13
N GLY A 127 14.92 -2.69 11.94
CA GLY A 127 14.88 -1.36 12.57
C GLY A 127 14.53 -0.22 11.62
N THR A 128 14.14 -0.52 10.38
CA THR A 128 13.75 0.47 9.37
C THR A 128 12.29 0.89 9.51
N ARG A 129 11.80 1.77 8.61
CA ARG A 129 10.37 2.10 8.49
C ARG A 129 9.64 1.23 7.45
N SER A 130 10.29 0.17 6.99
CA SER A 130 9.79 -0.75 5.97
C SER A 130 8.74 -1.73 6.49
N VAL A 131 7.91 -2.21 5.55
CA VAL A 131 6.97 -3.32 5.76
C VAL A 131 7.20 -4.39 4.71
N GLN A 132 7.27 -5.65 5.15
CA GLN A 132 7.20 -6.81 4.27
C GLN A 132 5.80 -7.40 4.31
N TYR A 133 5.26 -7.69 3.13
CA TYR A 133 3.92 -8.22 2.94
C TYR A 133 3.98 -9.51 2.16
N HIS A 134 3.31 -10.55 2.64
CA HIS A 134 3.12 -11.83 1.95
C HIS A 134 1.63 -12.11 1.93
N ALA A 135 1.02 -12.21 0.75
CA ALA A 135 -0.42 -12.45 0.65
C ALA A 135 -0.82 -13.24 -0.59
N GLY A 136 -1.68 -14.23 -0.36
CA GLY A 136 -2.35 -14.98 -1.42
C GLY A 136 -3.56 -14.21 -1.97
N LYS A 137 -3.77 -14.31 -3.28
CA LYS A 137 -4.88 -13.72 -4.01
C LYS A 137 -5.58 -14.76 -4.86
N LYS A 138 -6.90 -14.84 -4.72
CA LYS A 138 -7.73 -15.67 -5.57
C LYS A 138 -7.76 -15.07 -6.97
N VAL A 139 -7.56 -15.92 -7.97
CA VAL A 139 -7.77 -15.55 -9.37
C VAL A 139 -8.80 -16.51 -9.95
N PRO A 140 -9.93 -16.02 -10.48
CA PRO A 140 -10.94 -16.88 -11.08
C PRO A 140 -10.37 -17.77 -12.18
N ALA A 141 -10.80 -19.03 -12.21
CA ALA A 141 -10.47 -20.01 -13.25
C ALA A 141 -8.97 -20.33 -13.44
N THR A 142 -8.10 -20.01 -12.48
CA THR A 142 -6.68 -20.37 -12.53
C THR A 142 -6.08 -20.50 -11.13
N THR A 143 -4.82 -20.94 -11.05
CA THR A 143 -4.07 -21.07 -9.81
C THR A 143 -3.99 -19.73 -9.07
N ASN A 144 -4.17 -19.75 -7.75
CA ASN A 144 -4.04 -18.55 -6.93
C ASN A 144 -2.66 -17.91 -7.07
N ARG A 145 -2.59 -16.60 -6.87
CA ARG A 145 -1.32 -15.85 -6.91
C ARG A 145 -0.82 -15.59 -5.51
N LEU A 146 0.49 -15.61 -5.35
CA LEU A 146 1.15 -15.20 -4.11
C LEU A 146 1.99 -13.95 -4.38
N PHE A 147 1.73 -12.88 -3.64
CA PHE A 147 2.50 -11.65 -3.72
C PHE A 147 3.38 -11.49 -2.49
N GLU A 148 4.66 -11.23 -2.72
CA GLU A 148 5.60 -10.84 -1.68
C GLU A 148 6.18 -9.49 -2.04
N ASN A 149 6.00 -8.52 -1.15
CA ASN A 149 6.34 -7.14 -1.42
C ASN A 149 7.07 -6.49 -0.25
N TRP A 150 7.97 -5.58 -0.62
CA TRP A 150 8.60 -4.63 0.28
C TRP A 150 7.97 -3.26 0.06
N PHE A 151 7.49 -2.65 1.14
CA PHE A 151 6.87 -1.33 1.17
C PHE A 151 7.70 -0.37 2.01
N VAL A 152 7.83 0.87 1.55
CA VAL A 152 8.48 1.99 2.28
C VAL A 152 7.67 3.25 2.03
N TRP A 153 7.68 4.16 3.00
CA TRP A 153 7.10 5.49 2.82
C TRP A 153 8.08 6.61 3.15
N LYS A 154 7.91 7.76 2.47
CA LYS A 154 8.62 9.01 2.78
C LYS A 154 7.70 10.22 2.72
N GLU A 155 8.03 11.22 3.53
CA GLU A 155 7.58 12.58 3.29
C GLU A 155 8.49 13.19 2.22
N ALA A 156 7.90 13.93 1.29
CA ALA A 156 8.61 14.57 0.18
C ALA A 156 8.04 15.96 -0.09
N LYS A 157 8.86 16.81 -0.70
CA LYS A 157 8.43 18.05 -1.33
C LYS A 157 8.38 17.85 -2.84
N LEU A 158 7.24 18.16 -3.45
CA LEU A 158 7.10 18.16 -4.89
C LEU A 158 7.73 19.43 -5.48
N ASP A 159 7.99 19.41 -6.79
CA ASP A 159 8.64 20.53 -7.50
C ASP A 159 7.82 21.83 -7.42
N ASN A 160 6.49 21.71 -7.26
CA ASN A 160 5.58 22.83 -7.05
C ASN A 160 5.51 23.32 -5.58
N GLY A 161 6.37 22.80 -4.69
CA GLY A 161 6.45 23.15 -3.27
C GLY A 161 5.44 22.45 -2.35
N LEU A 162 4.47 21.71 -2.90
CA LEU A 162 3.49 20.98 -2.10
C LEU A 162 4.15 19.88 -1.28
N THR A 163 3.68 19.71 -0.05
CA THR A 163 4.02 18.55 0.77
C THR A 163 3.31 17.33 0.20
N ALA A 164 4.04 16.23 0.04
CA ALA A 164 3.49 14.95 -0.35
C ALA A 164 4.01 13.82 0.52
N TYR A 165 3.26 12.73 0.57
CA TYR A 165 3.70 11.48 1.15
C TYR A 165 3.71 10.43 0.06
N MET A 166 4.78 9.64 0.00
CA MET A 166 4.96 8.60 -0.99
C MET A 166 4.96 7.24 -0.31
N ILE A 167 4.33 6.23 -0.94
CA ILE A 167 4.51 4.81 -0.59
C ILE A 167 5.05 4.10 -1.82
N GLY A 168 6.31 3.69 -1.78
CA GLY A 168 6.89 2.82 -2.81
C GLY A 168 6.68 1.36 -2.43
N PHE A 169 6.45 0.51 -3.43
CA PHE A 169 6.46 -0.93 -3.23
C PHE A 169 7.07 -1.66 -4.42
N VAL A 170 7.85 -2.70 -4.11
CA VAL A 170 8.52 -3.56 -5.07
C VAL A 170 8.39 -5.03 -4.65
N PRO A 171 8.67 -6.00 -5.53
CA PRO A 171 8.77 -7.40 -5.15
C PRO A 171 9.79 -7.59 -4.02
N LEU A 172 9.48 -8.45 -3.04
CA LEU A 172 10.33 -8.67 -1.87
C LEU A 172 11.73 -9.20 -2.22
N ARG A 173 11.89 -9.85 -3.38
CA ARG A 173 13.20 -10.27 -3.91
C ARG A 173 14.17 -9.12 -4.20
N GLU A 174 13.68 -7.88 -4.26
CA GLU A 174 14.51 -6.67 -4.40
C GLU A 174 14.99 -6.13 -3.04
N TYR A 175 14.57 -6.72 -1.92
CA TYR A 175 15.05 -6.40 -0.58
C TYR A 175 16.23 -7.31 -0.22
N TYR A 176 17.34 -6.72 0.22
CA TYR A 176 18.60 -7.43 0.51
C TYR A 176 18.67 -8.01 1.94
N GLY A 177 17.71 -7.68 2.82
CA GLY A 177 17.66 -8.15 4.21
C GLY A 177 16.85 -9.43 4.43
N ALA A 178 16.59 -9.76 5.70
CA ALA A 178 15.87 -10.98 6.06
C ALA A 178 14.43 -10.98 5.53
N SER A 179 14.02 -12.02 4.80
CA SER A 179 12.71 -12.11 4.15
C SER A 179 11.84 -13.28 4.66
N PHE A 180 10.75 -13.62 3.98
CA PHE A 180 9.89 -14.77 4.30
C PHE A 180 10.50 -16.10 3.80
N THR A 181 11.75 -16.39 4.14
CA THR A 181 12.46 -17.60 3.67
C THR A 181 11.82 -18.89 4.14
N ASN A 182 10.99 -18.85 5.19
CA ASN A 182 10.35 -20.00 5.81
C ASN A 182 8.86 -20.19 5.43
N LEU A 183 8.29 -19.34 4.58
CA LEU A 183 6.88 -19.49 4.17
C LEU A 183 6.79 -20.29 2.87
N SER A 184 5.98 -21.35 2.87
CA SER A 184 5.73 -22.16 1.66
C SER A 184 5.05 -21.31 0.58
N LYS A 185 5.43 -21.58 -0.67
CA LYS A 185 4.84 -21.00 -1.88
C LYS A 185 4.14 -22.07 -2.72
N ASP A 186 4.04 -23.30 -2.21
CA ASP A 186 3.50 -24.44 -2.92
C ASP A 186 2.02 -24.23 -3.25
N GLY A 187 1.63 -24.62 -4.46
CA GLY A 187 0.26 -24.43 -4.95
C GLY A 187 -0.08 -22.99 -5.38
N PHE A 188 0.90 -22.07 -5.42
CA PHE A 188 0.73 -20.72 -5.94
C PHE A 188 1.59 -20.45 -7.16
N VAL A 189 1.14 -19.52 -8.00
CA VAL A 189 2.01 -18.83 -8.97
C VAL A 189 2.47 -17.52 -8.33
N VAL A 190 3.77 -17.27 -8.27
CA VAL A 190 4.31 -16.04 -7.68
C VAL A 190 3.98 -14.84 -8.57
N GLY A 191 3.20 -13.91 -8.03
CA GLY A 191 2.87 -12.65 -8.67
C GLY A 191 3.96 -11.61 -8.45
N VAL A 192 4.14 -10.73 -9.43
CA VAL A 192 5.09 -9.62 -9.38
C VAL A 192 4.29 -8.32 -9.47
N THR A 193 4.52 -7.42 -8.52
CA THR A 193 3.93 -6.08 -8.56
C THR A 193 4.92 -5.07 -8.01
N ARG A 194 4.94 -3.89 -8.62
CA ARG A 194 5.66 -2.70 -8.20
C ARG A 194 4.81 -1.48 -8.47
N GLY A 195 5.06 -0.40 -7.73
CA GLY A 195 4.34 0.84 -7.91
C GLY A 195 4.68 1.86 -6.85
N ILE A 196 4.02 3.00 -6.96
CA ILE A 196 4.16 4.11 -6.03
C ILE A 196 2.79 4.73 -5.79
N TYR A 197 2.50 5.12 -4.56
CA TYR A 197 1.44 6.07 -4.24
C TYR A 197 2.08 7.42 -3.98
N ILE A 198 1.48 8.49 -4.50
CA ILE A 198 1.87 9.88 -4.24
C ILE A 198 0.62 10.59 -3.73
N MET A 199 0.67 11.05 -2.48
CA MET A 199 -0.41 11.73 -1.79
C MET A 199 0.01 13.18 -1.55
N ALA A 200 -0.37 14.09 -2.46
CA ALA A 200 -0.02 15.49 -2.40
C ALA A 200 -1.10 16.30 -1.66
N GLU A 201 -0.72 17.08 -0.65
CA GLU A 201 -1.67 17.98 0.03
C GLU A 201 -2.05 19.13 -0.89
N VAL A 202 -3.35 19.29 -1.13
CA VAL A 202 -3.90 20.38 -1.96
C VAL A 202 -4.59 21.45 -1.12
N ALA A 203 -5.15 21.06 0.03
CA ALA A 203 -5.73 21.95 1.03
C ALA A 203 -5.75 21.23 2.40
N PRO A 204 -6.03 21.91 3.52
CA PRO A 204 -6.22 21.25 4.81
C PRO A 204 -7.27 20.14 4.71
N ASN A 205 -6.89 18.93 5.12
CA ASN A 205 -7.73 17.72 5.03
C ASN A 205 -8.20 17.34 3.62
N VAL A 206 -7.50 17.78 2.57
CA VAL A 206 -7.77 17.37 1.18
C VAL A 206 -6.45 17.05 0.50
N CYS A 207 -6.37 15.88 -0.13
CA CYS A 207 -5.18 15.48 -0.88
C CYS A 207 -5.52 14.92 -2.26
N ARG A 208 -4.58 15.06 -3.18
CA ARG A 208 -4.58 14.41 -4.49
C ARG A 208 -3.74 13.14 -4.38
N VAL A 209 -4.36 12.00 -4.65
CA VAL A 209 -3.72 10.69 -4.66
C VAL A 209 -3.50 10.26 -6.11
N THR A 210 -2.26 9.95 -6.46
CA THR A 210 -1.88 9.27 -7.69
C THR A 210 -1.29 7.91 -7.33
N ARG A 211 -1.67 6.85 -8.03
CA ARG A 211 -1.12 5.49 -7.86
C ARG A 211 -0.96 4.83 -9.21
#